data_AF-T2J7X8-F1
#
_entry.id   AF-T2J7X8-F1
#
_cell.length_a   1.000
_cell.length_b   1.000
_cell.length_c   1.000
_cell.angle_alpha   90.00
_cell.angle_beta   90.00
_cell.angle_gamma   90.00
#
_symmetry.space_group_name_H-M   'P 1'
#
loop_
_entity.id
_entity.type
_entity.pdbx_description
1 polymer ?
#
loop_
_entity_poly.entity_id
_entity_poly.type
_entity_poly.pdbx_seq_one_letter_code
_entity_poly.pdbx_strand_id
1 'polypeptide(L)'
;MGLFNTAQVTKLLETETLTPIFSVPKEWFWIGGLTMNQEGIIYGLNIVFKTLTMVLIIPLGIFTTDINDMVVGMVKANIPYKIVFIFSSTLRFFPLLLEEIQGILEAQRLRGLALEKMGIIKKVTVYATIAVPLILNAMAKSQKLEVVLQSKAFSGSSKRTYLHDSILTQTDYICMISFIIFFLVATILYFQWGVGKFPWLLYS
;
A
#
# COMPACT_ATOMS: atom_id res chain seq x y z
N MET A 1 -15.86 -10.33 -37.24
CA MET A 1 -17.18 -10.33 -37.88
C MET A 1 -18.21 -9.80 -36.87
N GLY A 2 -18.42 -8.48 -36.84
CA GLY A 2 -19.42 -7.84 -35.99
C GLY A 2 -20.62 -7.42 -36.84
N LEU A 3 -21.82 -7.52 -36.27
CA LEU A 3 -23.15 -7.41 -36.90
C LEU A 3 -23.47 -6.11 -37.69
N PHE A 4 -22.53 -5.15 -37.78
CA PHE A 4 -22.68 -3.96 -38.61
C PHE A 4 -21.40 -3.74 -39.43
N ASN A 5 -21.34 -4.43 -40.57
CA ASN A 5 -20.28 -4.22 -41.55
C ASN A 5 -20.55 -2.90 -42.28
N THR A 6 -19.83 -1.84 -41.89
CA THR A 6 -19.96 -0.50 -42.49
C THR A 6 -19.77 -0.53 -44.00
N ALA A 7 -18.90 -1.42 -44.52
CA ALA A 7 -18.69 -1.60 -45.94
C ALA A 7 -19.91 -2.13 -46.71
N GLN A 8 -20.78 -2.93 -46.07
CA GLN A 8 -22.03 -3.39 -46.69
C GLN A 8 -23.10 -2.30 -46.73
N VAL A 9 -23.16 -1.45 -45.70
CA VAL A 9 -24.14 -0.36 -45.60
C VAL A 9 -23.79 0.77 -46.56
N THR A 10 -22.51 1.11 -46.71
CA THR A 10 -22.03 2.11 -47.70
C THR A 10 -22.30 1.68 -49.14
N LYS A 11 -22.20 0.38 -49.43
CA LYS A 11 -22.43 -0.17 -50.77
C LYS A 11 -23.91 -0.18 -51.17
N LEU A 12 -24.83 -0.24 -50.21
CA LEU A 12 -26.28 -0.24 -50.45
C LEU A 12 -26.88 1.17 -50.54
N LEU A 13 -26.21 2.18 -49.98
CA LEU A 13 -26.72 3.55 -49.91
C LEU A 13 -26.05 4.53 -50.88
N GLU A 14 -25.11 4.06 -51.72
CA GLU A 14 -24.37 4.86 -52.74
C GLU A 14 -23.92 6.26 -52.25
N THR A 15 -23.66 6.40 -50.95
CA THR A 15 -23.30 7.66 -50.30
C THR A 15 -22.02 7.42 -49.51
N GLU A 16 -20.97 8.18 -49.79
CA GLU A 16 -19.64 7.98 -49.20
C GLU A 16 -19.58 8.28 -47.68
N THR A 17 -20.54 9.03 -47.14
CA THR A 17 -20.54 9.45 -45.74
C THR A 17 -21.84 9.05 -45.04
N LEU A 18 -21.74 8.09 -44.12
CA LEU A 18 -22.81 7.79 -43.17
C LEU A 18 -22.93 8.97 -42.21
N THR A 19 -24.08 9.65 -42.18
CA THR A 19 -24.34 10.74 -41.23
C THR A 19 -24.43 10.15 -39.81
N PRO A 20 -23.46 10.45 -38.92
CA PRO A 20 -23.53 9.95 -37.55
C PRO A 20 -24.66 10.70 -36.83
N ILE A 21 -25.67 9.96 -36.36
CA ILE A 21 -26.77 10.50 -35.53
C ILE A 21 -26.22 11.10 -34.20
N PHE A 22 -25.00 10.75 -33.83
CA PHE A 22 -24.28 11.29 -32.68
C PHE A 22 -22.79 11.49 -33.01
N SER A 23 -22.37 12.72 -33.31
CA SER A 23 -20.95 13.10 -33.39
C SER A 23 -20.57 13.93 -32.17
N VAL A 24 -19.84 13.32 -31.24
CA VAL A 24 -19.28 14.06 -30.11
C VAL A 24 -18.06 14.83 -30.64
N PRO A 25 -17.94 16.15 -30.39
CA PRO A 25 -16.86 16.96 -30.95
C PRO A 25 -15.48 16.43 -30.54
N LYS A 26 -14.56 16.33 -31.52
CA LYS A 26 -13.20 15.79 -31.36
C LYS A 26 -12.33 16.68 -30.45
N GLU A 27 -12.71 17.94 -30.27
CA GLU A 27 -12.00 18.92 -29.47
C GLU A 27 -12.99 19.78 -28.66
N TRP A 28 -12.94 19.66 -27.32
CA TRP A 28 -13.58 20.63 -26.44
C TRP A 28 -12.54 21.71 -26.09
N PHE A 29 -12.80 22.96 -26.49
CA PHE A 29 -11.92 24.08 -26.19
C PHE A 29 -12.01 24.45 -24.71
N TRP A 30 -10.92 24.31 -23.97
CA TRP A 30 -10.79 24.80 -22.61
C TRP A 30 -9.88 26.03 -22.58
N ILE A 31 -10.11 26.93 -21.61
CA ILE A 31 -9.45 28.24 -21.51
C ILE A 31 -7.92 28.05 -21.47
N GLY A 32 -7.21 28.70 -22.40
CA GLY A 32 -5.74 28.69 -22.47
C GLY A 32 -5.12 28.02 -23.71
N GLY A 33 -5.91 27.62 -24.71
CA GLY A 33 -5.38 27.01 -25.94
C GLY A 33 -5.10 25.50 -25.83
N LEU A 34 -5.60 24.85 -24.77
CA LEU A 34 -5.55 23.41 -24.59
C LEU A 34 -6.84 22.78 -25.14
N THR A 35 -6.69 21.85 -26.09
CA THR A 35 -7.80 21.07 -26.64
C THR A 35 -7.92 19.75 -25.88
N MET A 36 -9.12 19.45 -25.38
CA MET A 36 -9.40 18.20 -24.66
C MET A 36 -9.91 17.16 -25.66
N ASN A 37 -9.07 16.18 -26.00
CA ASN A 37 -9.43 15.04 -26.85
C ASN A 37 -10.04 13.92 -26.00
N GLN A 38 -11.01 13.18 -26.55
CA GLN A 38 -11.64 12.03 -25.88
C GLN A 38 -10.60 10.97 -25.47
N GLU A 39 -9.55 10.85 -26.27
CA GLU A 39 -8.43 9.96 -25.99
C GLU A 39 -7.67 10.36 -24.72
N GLY A 40 -7.49 11.66 -24.52
CA GLY A 40 -6.88 12.20 -23.31
C GLY A 40 -7.71 11.92 -22.06
N ILE A 41 -9.04 11.91 -22.18
CA ILE A 41 -9.94 11.57 -21.07
C ILE A 41 -9.81 10.10 -20.69
N ILE A 42 -9.83 9.19 -21.68
CA ILE A 42 -9.70 7.75 -21.44
C ILE A 42 -8.31 7.41 -20.87
N TYR A 43 -7.26 8.04 -21.39
CA TYR A 43 -5.91 7.90 -20.86
C TYR A 43 -5.79 8.44 -19.42
N GLY A 44 -6.33 9.63 -19.16
CA GLY A 44 -6.41 10.25 -17.84
C GLY A 44 -7.14 9.37 -16.83
N LEU A 45 -8.25 8.77 -17.23
CA LEU A 45 -9.02 7.85 -16.39
C LEU A 45 -8.22 6.58 -16.05
N ASN A 46 -7.48 6.04 -17.02
CA ASN A 46 -6.64 4.86 -16.81
C ASN A 46 -5.51 5.14 -15.79
N ILE A 47 -4.82 6.27 -15.92
CA ILE A 47 -3.74 6.61 -14.99
C ILE A 47 -4.27 6.88 -13.58
N VAL A 48 -5.47 7.46 -13.44
CA VAL A 48 -6.13 7.64 -12.15
C VAL A 48 -6.44 6.29 -11.50
N PHE A 49 -7.09 5.35 -12.21
CA PHE A 49 -7.39 4.02 -11.65
C PHE A 49 -6.12 3.22 -11.33
N LYS A 50 -5.08 3.30 -12.16
CA LYS A 50 -3.78 2.65 -11.90
C LYS A 50 -3.12 3.21 -10.65
N THR A 51 -3.11 4.53 -10.49
CA THR A 51 -2.50 5.18 -9.32
C THR A 51 -3.31 4.87 -8.06
N LEU A 52 -4.64 4.92 -8.15
CA LEU A 52 -5.54 4.61 -7.04
C LEU A 52 -5.35 3.16 -6.55
N THR A 53 -5.33 2.19 -7.45
CA THR A 53 -5.10 0.78 -7.09
C THR A 53 -3.73 0.55 -6.45
N MET A 54 -2.67 1.21 -6.95
CA MET A 54 -1.33 1.12 -6.37
C MET A 54 -1.24 1.76 -4.97
N VAL A 55 -1.95 2.86 -4.73
CA VAL A 55 -1.97 3.52 -3.41
C VAL A 55 -2.81 2.74 -2.40
N LEU A 56 -3.92 2.13 -2.82
CA LEU A 56 -4.84 1.40 -1.93
C LEU A 56 -4.29 0.07 -1.40
N ILE A 57 -3.25 -0.50 -2.03
CA ILE A 57 -2.67 -1.79 -1.60
C ILE A 57 -2.12 -1.75 -0.17
N ILE A 58 -1.46 -0.64 0.21
CA ILE A 58 -0.77 -0.52 1.50
C ILE A 58 -1.78 -0.41 2.66
N PRO A 59 -2.76 0.53 2.63
CA PRO A 59 -3.77 0.62 3.68
C PRO A 59 -4.59 -0.66 3.85
N LEU A 60 -4.92 -1.34 2.74
CA LEU A 60 -5.66 -2.59 2.79
C LEU A 60 -4.89 -3.67 3.56
N GLY A 61 -3.58 -3.78 3.32
CA GLY A 61 -2.71 -4.68 4.10
C GLY A 61 -2.66 -4.34 5.59
N ILE A 62 -2.56 -3.04 5.92
CA ILE A 62 -2.49 -2.57 7.31
C ILE A 62 -3.80 -2.81 8.07
N PHE A 63 -4.95 -2.55 7.45
CA PHE A 63 -6.25 -2.68 8.12
C PHE A 63 -6.78 -4.10 8.22
N THR A 64 -6.30 -5.01 7.35
CA THR A 64 -6.80 -6.39 7.30
C THR A 64 -5.89 -7.37 8.06
N THR A 65 -4.62 -7.02 8.30
CA THR A 65 -3.64 -7.96 8.85
C THR A 65 -3.20 -7.55 10.26
N ASP A 66 -3.43 -8.44 11.23
CA ASP A 66 -2.90 -8.26 12.57
C ASP A 66 -1.39 -8.53 12.63
N ILE A 67 -0.69 -7.77 13.48
CA ILE A 67 0.77 -7.90 13.68
C ILE A 67 1.14 -9.31 14.14
N ASN A 68 0.31 -9.93 14.97
CA ASN A 68 0.58 -11.28 15.49
C ASN A 68 0.54 -12.33 14.35
N ASP A 69 -0.42 -12.22 13.44
CA ASP A 69 -0.55 -13.14 12.31
C ASP A 69 0.60 -12.96 11.33
N MET A 70 1.05 -11.73 11.11
CA MET A 70 2.23 -11.45 10.30
C MET A 70 3.49 -12.12 10.87
N VAL A 71 3.69 -12.05 12.18
CA VAL A 71 4.82 -12.70 12.88
C VAL A 71 4.76 -14.23 12.75
N VAL A 72 3.58 -14.83 12.93
CA VAL A 72 3.39 -16.28 12.77
C VAL A 72 3.63 -16.69 11.31
N GLY A 73 3.16 -15.90 10.34
CA GLY A 73 3.43 -16.08 8.92
C GLY A 73 4.94 -16.08 8.60
N MET A 74 5.71 -15.18 9.19
CA MET A 74 7.17 -15.12 9.04
C MET A 74 7.87 -16.39 9.58
N VAL A 75 7.42 -16.92 10.71
CA VAL A 75 7.93 -18.20 11.24
C VAL A 75 7.63 -19.33 10.26
N LYS A 76 6.39 -19.41 9.77
CA LYS A 76 5.95 -20.46 8.82
C LYS A 76 6.68 -20.37 7.48
N ALA A 77 7.11 -19.17 7.08
CA ALA A 77 7.98 -18.95 5.93
C ALA A 77 9.44 -19.40 6.14
N ASN A 78 9.75 -20.13 7.23
CA ASN A 78 11.08 -20.62 7.59
C ASN A 78 12.13 -19.52 7.85
N ILE A 79 11.69 -18.31 8.23
CA ILE A 79 12.63 -17.26 8.67
C ILE A 79 13.20 -17.65 10.05
N PRO A 80 14.52 -17.49 10.28
CA PRO A 80 15.13 -17.81 11.57
C PRO A 80 14.41 -17.14 12.74
N TYR A 81 14.04 -17.94 13.75
CA TYR A 81 13.23 -17.50 14.89
C TYR A 81 13.78 -16.25 15.59
N LYS A 82 15.11 -16.11 15.69
CA LYS A 82 15.75 -14.93 16.28
C LYS A 82 15.37 -13.63 15.57
N ILE A 83 15.31 -13.65 14.24
CA ILE A 83 14.95 -12.47 13.42
C ILE A 83 13.49 -12.13 13.66
N VAL A 84 12.61 -13.14 13.61
CA VAL A 84 11.18 -12.96 13.85
C VAL A 84 10.90 -12.46 15.27
N PHE A 85 11.64 -12.95 16.26
CA PHE A 85 11.55 -12.48 17.65
C PHE A 85 11.96 -11.02 17.79
N ILE A 86 13.09 -10.60 17.20
CA ILE A 86 13.53 -9.20 17.22
C ILE A 86 12.47 -8.32 16.55
N PHE A 87 11.98 -8.73 15.38
CA PHE A 87 10.97 -7.99 14.64
C PHE A 87 9.66 -7.82 15.43
N SER A 88 9.11 -8.91 15.96
CA SER A 88 7.89 -8.87 16.78
C SER A 88 8.06 -8.03 18.06
N SER A 89 9.23 -8.10 18.69
CA SER A 89 9.55 -7.30 19.88
C SER A 89 9.63 -5.82 19.53
N THR A 90 10.27 -5.46 18.41
CA THR A 90 10.35 -4.08 17.91
C THR A 90 8.96 -3.52 17.62
N LEU A 91 8.08 -4.27 16.94
CA LEU A 91 6.72 -3.81 16.68
C LEU A 91 5.92 -3.57 17.96
N ARG A 92 6.14 -4.36 19.01
CA ARG A 92 5.53 -4.15 20.32
C ARG A 92 6.14 -2.95 21.07
N PHE A 93 7.44 -2.72 20.94
CA PHE A 93 8.10 -1.58 21.59
C PHE A 93 7.87 -0.26 20.88
N PHE A 94 7.54 -0.26 19.59
CA PHE A 94 7.33 0.96 18.82
C PHE A 94 6.20 1.85 19.39
N PRO A 95 4.98 1.35 19.65
CA PRO A 95 3.94 2.14 20.31
C PRO A 95 4.36 2.67 21.67
N LEU A 96 5.03 1.82 22.47
CA LEU A 96 5.52 2.19 23.80
C LEU A 96 6.56 3.32 23.74
N LEU A 97 7.43 3.32 22.72
CA LEU A 97 8.38 4.41 22.50
C LEU A 97 7.68 5.70 22.09
N LEU A 98 6.59 5.64 21.32
CA LEU A 98 5.81 6.82 20.96
C LEU A 98 5.14 7.46 22.19
N GLU A 99 4.54 6.67 23.06
CA GLU A 99 3.98 7.14 24.34
C GLU A 99 5.05 7.78 25.21
N GLU A 100 6.23 7.18 25.26
CA GLU A 100 7.38 7.70 26.01
C GLU A 100 7.91 9.01 25.44
N ILE A 101 8.00 9.13 24.11
CA ILE A 101 8.34 10.38 23.43
C ILE A 101 7.31 11.46 23.78
N GLN A 102 6.02 11.14 23.74
CA GLN A 102 4.95 12.08 24.10
C GLN A 102 5.09 12.55 25.55
N GLY A 103 5.31 11.63 26.50
CA GLY A 103 5.54 11.98 27.90
C GLY A 103 6.77 12.86 28.12
N ILE A 104 7.88 12.58 27.44
CA ILE A 104 9.08 13.43 27.48
C ILE A 104 8.77 14.82 26.90
N LEU A 105 8.03 14.88 25.78
CA LEU A 105 7.65 16.14 25.14
C LEU A 105 6.80 17.00 26.08
N GLU A 106 5.81 16.41 26.73
CA GLU A 106 4.95 17.08 27.70
C GLU A 106 5.74 17.58 28.91
N ALA A 107 6.62 16.75 29.48
CA ALA A 107 7.48 17.14 30.58
C ALA A 107 8.40 18.33 30.21
N GLN A 108 8.93 18.35 28.98
CA GLN A 108 9.72 19.49 28.51
C GLN A 108 8.87 20.73 28.28
N ARG A 109 7.63 20.60 27.78
CA ARG A 109 6.68 21.72 27.66
C ARG A 109 6.39 22.35 29.03
N LEU A 110 6.22 21.54 30.08
CA LEU A 110 6.07 22.02 31.46
C LEU A 110 7.31 22.77 31.98
N ARG A 111 8.51 22.42 31.52
CA ARG A 111 9.76 23.14 31.82
C ARG A 111 9.95 24.42 30.99
N GLY A 112 8.93 24.86 30.26
CA GLY A 112 8.94 26.10 29.48
C GLY A 112 9.45 25.94 28.04
N LEU A 113 9.62 24.71 27.56
CA LEU A 113 10.02 24.45 26.18
C LEU A 113 8.87 24.76 25.20
N ALA A 114 8.87 25.98 24.64
CA ALA A 114 7.91 26.41 23.62
C ALA A 114 8.34 25.99 22.20
N LEU A 115 8.08 24.73 21.83
CA LEU A 115 8.39 24.16 20.51
C LEU A 115 7.73 24.90 19.35
N GLU A 116 6.53 25.42 19.56
CA GLU A 116 5.70 26.05 18.52
C GLU A 116 6.25 27.41 18.06
N LYS A 117 6.92 28.15 18.96
CA LYS A 117 7.45 29.50 18.69
C LYS A 117 8.89 29.50 18.16
N MET A 118 9.46 28.33 17.90
CA MET A 118 10.89 28.15 17.69
C MET A 118 11.26 27.94 16.20
N GLY A 119 12.35 28.56 15.75
CA GLY A 119 12.91 28.36 14.40
C GLY A 119 13.43 26.95 14.17
N ILE A 120 13.53 26.54 12.90
CA ILE A 120 13.84 25.16 12.47
C ILE A 120 15.13 24.62 13.11
N ILE A 121 16.21 25.43 13.14
CA ILE A 121 17.51 25.05 13.69
C ILE A 121 17.40 24.70 15.17
N LYS A 122 16.74 25.56 15.95
CA LYS A 122 16.56 25.32 17.39
C LYS A 122 15.64 24.12 17.66
N LYS A 123 14.63 23.85 16.82
CA LYS A 123 13.80 22.63 16.93
C LYS A 123 14.63 21.36 16.81
N VAL A 124 15.58 21.30 15.88
CA VAL A 124 16.47 20.14 15.71
C VAL A 124 17.33 19.92 16.95
N THR A 125 17.92 20.99 17.50
CA THR A 125 18.70 20.91 18.76
C THR A 125 17.86 20.36 19.90
N VAL A 126 16.60 20.79 20.00
CA VAL A 126 15.67 20.32 21.04
C VAL A 126 15.32 18.84 20.86
N TYR A 127 15.06 18.39 19.64
CA TYR A 127 14.85 16.95 19.38
C TYR A 127 16.07 16.11 19.74
N ALA A 128 17.29 16.61 19.50
CA ALA A 128 18.51 15.95 19.96
C ALA A 128 18.57 15.85 21.51
N THR A 129 18.16 16.90 22.22
CA THR A 129 18.07 16.87 23.69
C THR A 129 17.02 15.88 24.21
N ILE A 130 15.90 15.68 23.50
CA ILE A 130 14.86 14.70 23.82
C ILE A 130 15.34 13.26 23.51
N ALA A 131 16.19 13.07 22.51
CA ALA A 131 16.71 11.76 22.15
C ALA A 131 17.56 11.13 23.27
N VAL A 132 18.33 11.92 24.01
CA VAL A 132 19.18 11.43 25.11
C VAL A 132 18.39 10.67 26.19
N PRO A 133 17.36 11.26 26.84
CA PRO A 133 16.57 10.53 27.84
C PRO A 133 15.80 9.35 27.25
N LEU A 134 15.32 9.45 26.01
CA LEU A 134 14.65 8.35 25.32
C LEU A 134 15.58 7.13 25.15
N ILE A 135 16.82 7.36 24.72
CA ILE A 135 17.82 6.30 24.55
C ILE A 135 18.16 5.67 25.90
N LEU A 136 18.40 6.48 26.94
CA LEU A 136 18.70 5.97 28.28
C LEU A 136 17.58 5.08 28.82
N ASN A 137 16.32 5.51 28.66
CA ASN A 137 15.17 4.71 29.09
C ASN A 137 15.00 3.43 28.26
N ALA A 138 15.23 3.49 26.95
CA ALA A 138 15.20 2.32 26.07
C ALA A 138 16.28 1.30 26.47
N MET A 139 17.49 1.74 26.80
CA MET A 139 18.57 0.87 27.30
C MET A 139 18.19 0.21 28.63
N ALA A 140 17.67 0.99 29.60
CA ALA A 140 17.20 0.45 30.87
C ALA A 140 16.05 -0.57 30.69
N LYS A 141 15.14 -0.32 29.74
CA LYS A 141 14.06 -1.25 29.38
C LYS A 141 14.59 -2.54 28.77
N SER A 142 15.59 -2.45 27.89
CA SER A 142 16.27 -3.61 27.31
C SER A 142 16.91 -4.48 28.39
N GLN A 143 17.62 -3.89 29.36
CA GLN A 143 18.21 -4.63 30.48
C GLN A 143 17.15 -5.34 31.33
N LYS A 144 16.03 -4.67 31.62
CA LYS A 144 14.90 -5.29 32.33
C LYS A 144 14.31 -6.47 31.55
N LEU A 145 14.13 -6.30 30.23
CA LEU A 145 13.62 -7.35 29.37
C LEU A 145 14.56 -8.56 29.32
N GLU A 146 15.87 -8.32 29.26
CA GLU A 146 16.88 -9.36 29.32
C GLU A 146 16.74 -10.21 30.60
N VAL A 147 16.67 -9.55 31.77
CA VAL A 147 16.47 -10.24 33.06
C VAL A 147 15.16 -11.05 33.08
N VAL A 148 14.08 -10.49 32.53
CA VAL A 148 12.78 -11.19 32.42
C VAL A 148 12.87 -12.41 31.49
N LEU A 149 13.58 -12.30 30.37
CA LEU A 149 13.76 -13.39 29.41
C LEU A 149 14.61 -14.51 30.02
N GLN A 150 15.69 -14.18 30.73
CA GLN A 150 16.52 -15.14 31.45
C GLN A 150 15.72 -15.86 32.55
N SER A 151 14.90 -15.12 33.30
CA SER A 151 14.03 -15.68 34.36
C SER A 151 12.97 -16.65 33.81
N LYS A 152 12.57 -16.49 32.54
CA LYS A 152 11.66 -17.40 31.83
C LYS A 152 12.39 -18.53 31.07
N ALA A 153 13.70 -18.70 31.28
CA ALA A 153 14.53 -19.66 30.58
C ALA A 153 14.45 -19.54 29.04
N PHE A 154 14.40 -18.30 28.52
CA PHE A 154 14.35 -18.04 27.08
C PHE A 154 15.66 -18.47 26.40
N SER A 155 15.63 -19.54 25.61
CA SER A 155 16.81 -20.06 24.89
C SER A 155 16.95 -19.57 23.43
N GLY A 156 15.96 -18.84 22.91
CA GLY A 156 15.93 -18.42 21.51
C GLY A 156 15.95 -19.57 20.47
N SER A 157 15.67 -20.81 20.90
CA SER A 157 15.67 -22.00 20.04
C SER A 157 14.49 -22.03 19.07
N SER A 158 14.68 -22.70 17.93
CA SER A 158 13.65 -22.84 16.88
C SER A 158 12.56 -23.85 17.24
N LYS A 159 12.80 -24.75 18.21
CA LYS A 159 11.82 -25.71 18.70
C LYS A 159 10.96 -25.02 19.76
N ARG A 160 9.91 -24.32 19.32
CA ARG A 160 8.91 -23.70 20.19
C ARG A 160 7.51 -24.21 19.92
N THR A 161 6.70 -24.18 20.97
CA THR A 161 5.25 -24.32 20.90
C THR A 161 4.65 -22.92 20.79
N TYR A 162 3.72 -22.72 19.87
CA TYR A 162 2.99 -21.47 19.69
C TYR A 162 1.65 -21.59 20.42
N LEU A 163 1.26 -20.54 21.15
CA LEU A 163 -0.04 -20.49 21.82
C LEU A 163 -1.17 -20.19 20.84
N HIS A 164 -0.88 -19.38 19.81
CA HIS A 164 -1.80 -19.05 18.73
C HIS A 164 -1.16 -19.56 17.43
N ASP A 165 -1.67 -20.68 16.93
CA ASP A 165 -1.31 -21.21 15.63
C ASP A 165 -2.21 -20.60 14.56
N SER A 166 -1.63 -19.86 13.62
CA SER A 166 -2.35 -19.35 12.45
C SER A 166 -2.50 -20.46 11.41
N ILE A 167 -3.50 -21.33 11.56
CA ILE A 167 -3.75 -22.42 10.61
C ILE A 167 -4.56 -21.85 9.43
N LEU A 168 -4.09 -22.09 8.21
CA LEU A 168 -4.83 -21.70 7.01
C LEU A 168 -6.14 -22.49 6.96
N THR A 169 -7.24 -21.76 6.95
CA THR A 169 -8.59 -22.31 6.84
C THR A 169 -8.90 -22.66 5.39
N GLN A 170 -9.91 -23.51 5.17
CA GLN A 170 -10.36 -23.84 3.81
C GLN A 170 -10.79 -22.60 3.02
N THR A 171 -11.34 -21.60 3.71
CA THR A 171 -11.70 -20.29 3.12
C THR A 171 -10.48 -19.55 2.59
N ASP A 172 -9.35 -19.61 3.28
CA ASP A 172 -8.11 -18.96 2.85
C ASP A 172 -7.57 -19.58 1.55
N TYR A 173 -7.66 -20.91 1.43
CA TYR A 173 -7.30 -21.61 0.19
C TYR A 173 -8.22 -21.24 -0.97
N ILE A 174 -9.54 -21.17 -0.74
CA ILE A 174 -10.50 -20.77 -1.77
C ILE A 174 -10.23 -19.34 -2.22
N CYS A 175 -10.02 -18.40 -1.29
CA CYS A 175 -9.68 -17.02 -1.59
C CYS A 175 -8.38 -16.95 -2.41
N MET A 176 -7.31 -17.61 -1.96
CA MET A 176 -6.02 -17.60 -2.66
C MET A 176 -6.13 -18.14 -4.09
N ILE A 177 -6.82 -19.26 -4.29
CA ILE A 177 -7.06 -19.84 -5.61
C ILE A 177 -7.89 -18.88 -6.48
N SER A 178 -8.94 -18.26 -5.91
CA SER A 178 -9.78 -17.31 -6.65
C SER A 178 -8.98 -16.09 -7.14
N PHE A 179 -8.07 -15.55 -6.31
CA PHE A 179 -7.20 -14.43 -6.68
C PHE A 179 -6.19 -14.82 -7.78
N ILE A 180 -5.62 -16.02 -7.70
CA ILE A 180 -4.69 -16.53 -8.73
C ILE A 180 -5.42 -16.68 -10.07
N ILE A 181 -6.63 -17.27 -10.06
CA ILE A 181 -7.46 -17.41 -11.26
C ILE A 181 -7.80 -16.03 -11.83
N PHE A 182 -8.25 -15.10 -10.98
CA PHE A 182 -8.55 -13.73 -11.40
C PHE A 182 -7.34 -13.04 -12.04
N PHE A 183 -6.16 -13.17 -11.44
CA PHE A 183 -4.91 -12.59 -11.97
C PHE A 183 -4.51 -13.20 -13.33
N LEU A 184 -4.63 -14.52 -13.48
CA LEU A 184 -4.37 -15.21 -14.74
C LEU A 184 -5.35 -14.77 -15.83
N VAL A 185 -6.65 -14.72 -15.52
CA VAL A 185 -7.68 -14.24 -16.45
C VAL A 185 -7.39 -12.80 -16.86
N ALA A 186 -7.09 -11.90 -15.92
CA ALA A 186 -6.74 -10.51 -16.22
C ALA A 186 -5.50 -10.40 -17.12
N THR A 187 -4.48 -11.23 -16.90
CA THR A 187 -3.26 -11.26 -17.72
C THR A 187 -3.53 -11.78 -19.13
N ILE A 188 -4.35 -12.82 -19.27
CA ILE A 188 -4.75 -13.37 -20.57
C ILE A 188 -5.57 -12.34 -21.36
N LEU A 189 -6.53 -11.66 -20.70
CA LEU A 189 -7.33 -10.59 -21.31
C LEU A 189 -6.45 -9.41 -21.74
N TYR A 190 -5.45 -9.04 -20.93
CA TYR A 190 -4.48 -8.01 -21.27
C TYR A 190 -3.68 -8.39 -22.53
N PHE A 191 -3.25 -9.64 -22.65
CA PHE A 191 -2.42 -10.09 -23.78
C PHE A 191 -3.24 -10.38 -25.06
N GLN A 192 -4.42 -10.99 -24.95
CA GLN A 192 -5.26 -11.38 -26.09
C GLN A 192 -6.14 -10.25 -26.62
N TRP A 193 -6.73 -9.43 -25.74
CA TRP A 193 -7.61 -8.32 -26.15
C TRP A 193 -6.96 -6.95 -26.06
N GLY A 194 -5.71 -6.86 -25.58
CA GLY A 194 -5.04 -5.58 -25.46
C GLY A 194 -5.77 -4.62 -24.51
N VAL A 195 -6.61 -5.11 -23.60
CA VAL A 195 -7.34 -4.27 -22.64
C VAL A 195 -6.31 -3.63 -21.71
N GLY A 196 -6.03 -2.34 -21.92
CA GLY A 196 -4.96 -1.58 -21.24
C GLY A 196 -3.77 -1.22 -22.13
N LYS A 197 -3.66 -1.80 -23.33
CA LYS A 197 -2.90 -1.23 -24.44
C LYS A 197 -3.87 -0.37 -25.24
N PHE A 198 -3.79 0.95 -25.07
CA PHE A 198 -4.49 1.92 -25.93
C PHE A 198 -3.67 2.42 -27.16
N PRO A 199 -2.80 1.64 -27.88
CA PRO A 199 -2.18 2.14 -29.10
C PRO A 199 -3.19 2.42 -30.22
N TRP A 200 -4.37 1.78 -30.20
CA TRP A 200 -5.40 1.99 -31.22
C TRP A 200 -6.14 3.33 -31.08
N LEU A 201 -6.07 3.97 -29.91
CA LEU A 201 -6.70 5.28 -29.70
C LEU A 201 -5.85 6.40 -30.34
N LEU A 202 -4.52 6.35 -30.23
CA LEU A 202 -3.60 7.41 -30.69
C LEU A 202 -3.42 7.50 -32.23
N TYR A 203 -4.05 6.62 -33.01
CA TYR A 203 -3.86 6.50 -34.46
C TYR A 203 -5.19 6.56 -35.26
N SER A 204 -6.23 7.24 -34.74
CA SER A 204 -7.52 7.47 -35.42
C SER A 204 -7.90 8.95 -35.58
#